data_AF-G9MUR2-F1
#
_entry.id   AF-G9MUR2-F1
#
_cell.length_a   1.000
_cell.length_b   1.000
_cell.length_c   1.000
_cell.angle_alpha   90.00
_cell.angle_beta   90.00
_cell.angle_gamma   90.00
#
_symmetry.space_group_name_H-M   'P 1'
#
loop_
_entity.id
_entity.type
_entity.pdbx_description
1 polymer ?
#
loop_
_entity_poly.entity_id
_entity_poly.type
_entity_poly.pdbx_seq_one_letter_code
_entity_poly.pdbx_strand_id
1 'polypeptide(L)'
;MALFKAHWAVPSLMISCLLCGIAFALGHHFFYASLNSRIVQSNIEQEWNIRIGTGMAFLVKTRLTAAVGFAYTQLLWATLRSHHATLEGVDAMFNVTTNAWEFLTLELWQKGFGLVLIAGILWYVNCRS
;
A
#
# COMPACT_ATOMS: atom_id res chain seq x y z
N MET A 1 -15.07 27.22 -7.27
CA MET A 1 -13.72 26.79 -7.72
C MET A 1 -12.90 26.12 -6.60
N ALA A 2 -13.51 25.33 -5.70
CA ALA A 2 -12.77 24.60 -4.63
C ALA A 2 -12.97 23.07 -4.72
N LEU A 3 -14.10 22.63 -5.28
CA LEU A 3 -14.44 21.22 -5.45
C LEU A 3 -13.51 20.48 -6.44
N PHE A 4 -13.02 21.17 -7.48
CA PHE A 4 -12.12 20.62 -8.50
C PHE A 4 -10.65 20.46 -8.05
N LYS A 5 -10.24 20.94 -6.87
CA LYS A 5 -8.90 20.64 -6.34
C LYS A 5 -8.90 19.40 -5.45
N ALA A 6 -10.01 19.13 -4.77
CA ALA A 6 -10.15 18.01 -3.84
C ALA A 6 -10.14 16.64 -4.55
N HIS A 7 -10.77 16.50 -5.73
CA HIS A 7 -10.79 15.22 -6.45
C HIS A 7 -9.44 14.79 -7.04
N TRP A 8 -8.52 15.73 -7.33
CA TRP A 8 -7.17 15.39 -7.81
C TRP A 8 -6.16 15.21 -6.69
N ALA A 9 -6.44 15.71 -5.48
CA ALA A 9 -5.53 15.60 -4.34
C ALA A 9 -5.25 14.13 -3.99
N VAL A 10 -6.28 13.28 -3.93
CA VAL A 10 -6.11 11.87 -3.56
C VAL A 10 -5.38 11.06 -4.65
N PRO A 11 -5.72 11.16 -5.95
CA PRO A 11 -4.92 10.55 -7.01
C PRO A 11 -3.47 11.02 -7.02
N SER A 12 -3.23 12.32 -6.80
CA SER A 12 -1.86 12.87 -6.74
C SER A 12 -1.08 12.33 -5.54
N LEU A 13 -1.73 12.17 -4.38
CA LEU A 13 -1.14 11.55 -3.20
C LEU A 13 -0.83 10.07 -3.43
N MET A 14 -1.74 9.33 -4.08
CA MET A 14 -1.54 7.94 -4.45
C MET A 14 -0.33 7.77 -5.40
N ILE A 15 -0.29 8.55 -6.48
CA ILE A 15 0.80 8.50 -7.47
C ILE A 15 2.13 8.94 -6.83
N SER A 16 2.14 10.03 -6.06
CA SER A 16 3.35 10.50 -5.39
C SER A 16 3.87 9.49 -4.37
N CYS A 17 2.99 8.81 -3.62
CA CYS A 17 3.37 7.70 -2.76
C CYS A 17 3.97 6.54 -3.57
N LEU A 18 3.32 6.13 -4.66
CA LEU A 18 3.85 5.07 -5.51
C LEU A 18 5.25 5.40 -6.05
N LEU A 19 5.44 6.60 -6.61
CA LEU A 19 6.71 7.06 -7.14
C LEU A 19 7.79 7.15 -6.05
N CYS A 20 7.44 7.67 -4.87
CA CYS A 20 8.35 7.70 -3.73
C CYS A 20 8.76 6.28 -3.31
N GLY A 21 7.82 5.32 -3.27
CA GLY A 21 8.10 3.92 -2.92
C GLY A 21 9.05 3.27 -3.93
N ILE A 22 8.83 3.49 -5.23
CA ILE A 22 9.73 3.02 -6.30
C ILE A 22 11.12 3.65 -6.15
N ALA A 23 11.19 4.96 -5.89
CA ALA A 23 12.47 5.65 -5.70
C ALA A 23 13.28 5.08 -4.53
N PHE A 24 12.63 4.81 -3.38
CA PHE A 24 13.29 4.16 -2.25
C PHE A 24 13.69 2.71 -2.55
N ALA A 25 12.90 1.96 -3.35
CA ALA A 25 13.22 0.59 -3.72
C ALA A 25 14.45 0.52 -4.63
N LEU A 26 14.53 1.43 -5.61
CA LEU A 26 15.71 1.61 -6.44
C LEU A 26 16.91 2.05 -5.61
N GLY A 27 16.73 3.01 -4.70
CA GLY A 27 17.77 3.45 -3.77
C GLY A 27 18.29 2.29 -2.91
N HIS A 28 17.40 1.47 -2.36
CA HIS A 28 17.75 0.26 -1.61
C HIS A 28 18.52 -0.72 -2.49
N HIS A 29 18.05 -1.00 -3.71
CA HIS A 29 18.73 -1.89 -4.63
C HIS A 29 20.13 -1.40 -5.00
N PHE A 30 20.29 -0.13 -5.37
CA PHE A 30 21.59 0.46 -5.71
C PHE A 30 22.52 0.55 -4.50
N PHE A 31 21.99 0.83 -3.30
CA PHE A 31 22.75 0.81 -2.06
C PHE A 31 23.34 -0.59 -1.81
N TYR A 32 22.53 -1.64 -1.86
CA TYR A 32 23.02 -3.02 -1.72
C TYR A 32 23.94 -3.43 -2.87
N ALA A 33 23.68 -2.98 -4.10
CA ALA A 33 24.57 -3.25 -5.24
C ALA A 33 25.95 -2.59 -5.05
N SER A 34 26.02 -1.39 -4.45
CA SER A 34 27.28 -0.71 -4.13
C SER A 34 28.08 -1.38 -3.01
N LEU A 35 27.36 -2.10 -2.13
CA LEU A 35 27.94 -2.92 -1.05
C LEU A 35 28.32 -4.32 -1.53
N ASN A 36 27.68 -4.81 -2.60
CA ASN A 36 28.01 -6.09 -3.20
C ASN A 36 29.48 -6.07 -3.63
N SER A 37 30.26 -7.08 -3.23
CA SER A 37 31.72 -7.21 -3.40
C SER A 37 32.63 -6.35 -2.51
N ARG A 38 32.11 -5.55 -1.57
CA ARG A 38 32.93 -4.91 -0.53
C ARG A 38 33.09 -5.81 0.69
N ILE A 39 34.33 -6.01 1.15
CA ILE A 39 34.62 -6.64 2.44
C ILE A 39 34.26 -5.61 3.53
N VAL A 40 33.37 -5.99 4.44
CA VAL A 40 33.01 -5.16 5.58
C VAL A 40 34.21 -5.03 6.50
N GLN A 41 34.70 -3.80 6.74
CA GLN A 41 35.95 -3.59 7.46
C GLN A 41 35.76 -3.55 8.98
N SER A 42 34.53 -3.34 9.46
CA SER A 42 34.22 -3.34 10.89
C SER A 42 32.77 -3.77 11.17
N ASN A 43 32.52 -4.30 12.37
CA ASN A 43 31.17 -4.58 12.84
C ASN A 43 30.27 -3.33 12.83
N ILE A 44 30.85 -2.16 13.09
CA ILE A 44 30.14 -0.86 13.07
C ILE A 44 29.64 -0.53 11.65
N GLU A 45 30.47 -0.73 10.62
CA GLU A 45 30.04 -0.56 9.23
C GLU A 45 28.91 -1.52 8.87
N GLN A 46 29.01 -2.78 9.30
CA GLN A 46 27.97 -3.78 9.05
C GLN A 46 26.63 -3.37 9.66
N GLU A 47 26.65 -2.94 10.93
CA GLU A 47 25.45 -2.48 11.63
C GLU A 47 24.81 -1.28 10.92
N TRP A 48 25.60 -0.28 10.52
CA TRP A 48 25.07 0.88 9.82
C TRP A 48 24.48 0.52 8.45
N ASN A 49 25.12 -0.38 7.71
CA ASN A 49 24.61 -0.87 6.43
C ASN A 49 23.25 -1.58 6.60
N ILE A 50 23.11 -2.41 7.63
CA ILE A 50 21.85 -3.10 7.96
C ILE A 50 20.78 -2.08 8.38
N ARG A 51 21.11 -1.09 9.21
CA ARG A 51 20.17 -0.04 9.65
C ARG A 51 19.65 0.79 8.48
N ILE A 52 20.54 1.21 7.59
CA ILE A 52 20.17 1.98 6.39
C ILE A 52 19.30 1.13 5.46
N GLY A 53 19.68 -0.12 5.20
CA GLY A 53 18.90 -1.06 4.40
C GLY A 53 17.49 -1.27 4.98
N THR A 54 17.41 -1.55 6.28
CA THR A 54 16.14 -1.74 7.00
C THR A 54 15.27 -0.48 6.94
N GLY A 55 15.86 0.70 7.15
CA GLY A 55 15.15 1.97 7.06
C GLY A 55 14.58 2.24 5.66
N MET A 56 15.37 1.98 4.61
CA MET A 56 14.88 2.09 3.24
C MET A 56 13.78 1.09 2.93
N ALA A 57 13.93 -0.19 3.33
CA ALA A 57 12.90 -1.20 3.16
C ALA A 57 11.58 -0.84 3.87
N PHE A 58 11.68 -0.28 5.09
CA PHE A 58 10.53 0.24 5.84
C PHE A 58 9.83 1.39 5.10
N LEU A 59 10.60 2.33 4.52
CA LEU A 59 10.05 3.44 3.74
C LEU A 59 9.36 2.98 2.46
N VAL A 60 9.94 2.00 1.75
CA VAL A 60 9.29 1.37 0.59
C VAL A 60 7.95 0.77 1.01
N LYS A 61 7.93 -0.08 2.04
CA LYS A 61 6.70 -0.72 2.54
C LYS A 61 5.66 0.32 2.92
N THR A 62 6.00 1.28 3.78
CA THR A 62 5.09 2.32 4.26
C THR A 62 4.47 3.11 3.12
N ARG A 63 5.28 3.48 2.12
CA ARG A 63 4.82 4.30 1.01
C ARG A 63 3.92 3.52 0.05
N LEU A 64 4.21 2.24 -0.18
CA LEU A 64 3.33 1.36 -0.96
C LEU A 64 2.02 1.10 -0.22
N THR A 65 2.06 0.80 1.08
CA THR A 65 0.85 0.63 1.90
C THR A 65 -0.03 1.88 1.86
N ALA A 66 0.57 3.07 1.96
CA ALA A 66 -0.17 4.34 1.84
C ALA A 66 -0.83 4.49 0.46
N ALA A 67 -0.10 4.20 -0.62
CA ALA A 67 -0.65 4.26 -1.98
C ALA A 67 -1.84 3.31 -2.16
N VAL A 68 -1.71 2.06 -1.68
CA VAL A 68 -2.78 1.06 -1.74
C VAL A 68 -3.98 1.48 -0.88
N GLY A 69 -3.75 2.07 0.30
CA GLY A 69 -4.81 2.64 1.14
C GLY A 69 -5.61 3.74 0.44
N PHE A 70 -4.93 4.69 -0.22
CA PHE A 70 -5.61 5.72 -1.01
C PHE A 70 -6.41 5.13 -2.17
N ALA A 71 -5.84 4.15 -2.88
CA ALA A 71 -6.53 3.45 -3.97
C ALA A 71 -7.80 2.73 -3.45
N TYR A 72 -7.69 2.07 -2.30
CA TYR A 72 -8.80 1.38 -1.63
C TYR A 72 -9.94 2.35 -1.33
N THR A 73 -9.65 3.47 -0.66
CA THR A 73 -10.66 4.47 -0.32
C THR A 73 -11.31 5.07 -1.57
N GLN A 74 -10.54 5.36 -2.63
CA GLN A 74 -11.09 5.87 -3.89
C GLN A 74 -12.05 4.86 -4.53
N LEU A 75 -11.63 3.60 -4.59
CA LEU A 75 -12.46 2.55 -5.17
C LEU A 75 -13.70 2.26 -4.32
N LEU A 76 -13.59 2.36 -3.00
CA LEU A 76 -14.69 2.13 -2.06
C LEU A 76 -15.80 3.14 -2.32
N TRP A 77 -15.46 4.42 -2.31
CA TRP A 77 -16.43 5.48 -2.56
C TRP A 77 -16.97 5.47 -3.99
N ALA A 78 -16.17 5.06 -4.98
CA ALA A 78 -16.64 4.88 -6.35
C ALA A 78 -17.69 3.76 -6.43
N THR A 79 -17.42 2.62 -5.78
CA THR A 79 -18.30 1.45 -5.74
C THR A 79 -19.62 1.76 -5.03
N LEU A 80 -19.55 2.42 -3.87
CA LEU A 80 -20.74 2.83 -3.11
C LEU A 80 -21.60 3.84 -3.87
N ARG A 81 -21.00 4.65 -4.76
CA ARG A 81 -21.74 5.60 -5.59
C ARG A 81 -22.39 4.93 -6.80
N SER A 82 -21.79 3.87 -7.35
CA SER A 82 -22.29 3.21 -8.57
C SER A 82 -23.26 2.06 -8.28
N HIS A 83 -23.19 1.44 -7.09
CA HIS A 83 -24.02 0.30 -6.73
C HIS A 83 -24.81 0.56 -5.43
N HIS A 84 -26.07 0.15 -5.43
CA HIS A 84 -26.85 0.03 -4.20
C HIS A 84 -26.36 -1.21 -3.44
N ALA A 85 -25.57 -1.01 -2.39
CA ALA A 85 -25.09 -2.07 -1.50
C ALA A 85 -26.04 -2.21 -0.30
N THR A 86 -26.20 -3.44 0.20
CA THR A 86 -26.88 -3.65 1.49
C THR A 86 -26.03 -3.11 2.64
N LEU A 87 -26.62 -2.87 3.82
CA LEU A 87 -25.86 -2.43 5.01
C LEU A 87 -24.74 -3.43 5.36
N GLU A 88 -25.03 -4.72 5.28
CA GLU A 88 -24.05 -5.80 5.50
C GLU A 88 -22.90 -5.75 4.47
N GLY A 89 -23.22 -5.50 3.20
CA GLY A 89 -22.21 -5.32 2.15
C GLY A 89 -21.32 -4.10 2.36
N VAL A 90 -21.89 -2.98 2.85
CA VAL A 90 -21.11 -1.79 3.20
C VAL A 90 -20.19 -2.08 4.38
N ASP A 91 -20.69 -2.72 5.43
CA ASP A 91 -19.90 -3.08 6.60
C ASP A 91 -18.73 -4.02 6.24
N ALA A 92 -19.00 -5.02 5.40
CA ALA A 92 -17.96 -5.92 4.88
C ALA A 92 -16.90 -5.15 4.07
N MET A 93 -17.32 -4.20 3.22
CA MET A 93 -16.39 -3.35 2.45
C MET A 93 -15.51 -2.45 3.33
N PHE A 94 -15.95 -2.01 4.50
CA PHE A 94 -15.08 -1.26 5.41
C PHE A 94 -14.17 -2.19 6.21
N ASN A 95 -14.70 -3.34 6.66
CA ASN A 95 -13.98 -4.26 7.55
C ASN A 95 -13.02 -5.21 6.84
N VAL A 96 -13.12 -5.46 5.52
CA VAL A 96 -12.22 -6.42 4.84
C VAL A 96 -10.73 -6.04 4.88
N THR A 97 -10.41 -4.77 5.13
CA THR A 97 -9.02 -4.32 5.32
C THR A 97 -8.42 -4.70 6.67
N THR A 98 -9.24 -5.03 7.68
CA THR A 98 -8.84 -5.36 9.06
C THR A 98 -9.25 -6.76 9.47
N ASN A 99 -10.33 -7.30 8.90
CA ASN A 99 -10.89 -8.61 9.17
C ASN A 99 -10.94 -9.45 7.89
N ALA A 100 -10.09 -10.47 7.82
CA ALA A 100 -10.03 -11.38 6.67
C ALA A 100 -11.29 -12.24 6.52
N TRP A 101 -12.14 -12.38 7.55
CA TRP A 101 -13.39 -13.12 7.43
C TRP A 101 -14.39 -12.45 6.46
N GLU A 102 -14.31 -11.13 6.30
CA GLU A 102 -15.17 -10.37 5.38
C GLU A 102 -14.92 -10.70 3.90
N PHE A 103 -13.80 -11.36 3.58
CA PHE A 103 -13.60 -11.91 2.23
C PHE A 103 -14.63 -12.98 1.86
N LEU A 104 -15.34 -13.58 2.81
CA LEU A 104 -16.37 -14.59 2.54
C LEU A 104 -17.71 -13.97 2.08
N THR A 105 -17.86 -12.65 2.19
CA THR A 105 -19.09 -11.95 1.82
C THR A 105 -19.26 -11.92 0.30
N LEU A 106 -20.22 -12.69 -0.21
CA LEU A 106 -20.51 -12.81 -1.66
C LEU A 106 -20.81 -11.47 -2.34
N GLU A 107 -21.49 -10.56 -1.64
CA GLU A 107 -21.80 -9.23 -2.15
C GLU A 107 -20.52 -8.39 -2.42
N LEU A 108 -19.47 -8.61 -1.62
CA LEU A 108 -18.17 -7.97 -1.79
C LEU A 108 -17.51 -8.40 -3.11
N TRP A 109 -17.60 -9.68 -3.47
CA TRP A 109 -17.05 -10.18 -4.74
C TRP A 109 -17.87 -9.75 -5.95
N GLN A 110 -19.20 -9.69 -5.82
CA GLN A 110 -20.09 -9.33 -6.92
C GLN A 110 -20.05 -7.83 -7.24
N LYS A 111 -20.03 -6.96 -6.22
CA LYS A 111 -20.13 -5.50 -6.39
C LYS A 111 -18.79 -4.79 -6.18
N GLY A 112 -17.87 -5.41 -5.45
CA GLY A 112 -16.61 -4.80 -5.01
C GLY A 112 -15.38 -5.64 -5.36
N PHE A 113 -15.37 -6.38 -6.47
CA PHE A 113 -14.23 -7.24 -6.86
C PHE A 113 -12.88 -6.51 -6.81
N GLY A 114 -12.83 -5.25 -7.25
CA GLY A 114 -11.60 -4.46 -7.16
C GLY A 114 -11.19 -4.13 -5.70
N LEU A 115 -12.15 -3.99 -4.77
CA LEU A 115 -11.87 -3.83 -3.34
C LEU A 115 -11.23 -5.10 -2.77
N VAL A 116 -11.73 -6.27 -3.17
CA VAL A 116 -11.14 -7.56 -2.81
C VAL A 116 -9.67 -7.64 -3.26
N LEU A 117 -9.38 -7.26 -4.51
CA LEU A 117 -8.01 -7.26 -5.03
C LEU A 117 -7.09 -6.31 -4.25
N ILE A 118 -7.52 -5.07 -4.01
CA ILE A 118 -6.72 -4.08 -3.29
C ILE A 118 -6.55 -4.48 -1.82
N ALA A 119 -7.59 -5.00 -1.17
CA ALA A 119 -7.51 -5.55 0.18
C ALA A 119 -6.54 -6.74 0.24
N GLY A 120 -6.59 -7.66 -0.72
CA GLY A 120 -5.64 -8.76 -0.83
C GLY A 120 -4.18 -8.28 -0.95
N ILE A 121 -3.93 -7.23 -1.71
CA ILE A 121 -2.62 -6.58 -1.79
C ILE A 121 -2.21 -5.99 -0.43
N LEU A 122 -3.12 -5.30 0.28
CA LEU A 122 -2.85 -4.79 1.63
C LEU A 122 -2.46 -5.90 2.59
N TRP A 123 -3.20 -7.01 2.59
CA TRP A 123 -2.90 -8.17 3.42
C TRP A 123 -1.55 -8.78 3.07
N TYR A 124 -1.22 -8.94 1.79
CA TYR A 124 0.09 -9.44 1.37
C TYR A 124 1.24 -8.55 1.86
N VAL A 125 1.08 -7.23 1.72
CA VAL A 125 2.09 -6.26 2.16
C VAL A 125 2.24 -6.27 3.70
N ASN A 126 1.13 -6.40 4.44
CA ASN A 126 1.15 -6.42 5.90
C ASN A 126 1.65 -7.74 6.48
N CYS A 127 1.24 -8.88 5.93
CA CYS A 127 1.59 -10.22 6.42
C CYS A 127 3.07 -10.58 6.22
N ARG A 128 3.82 -9.84 5.39
CA ARG A 128 5.23 -10.08 5.10
C ARG A 128 6.24 -9.34 6.00
N SER A 129 5.82 -8.76 7.13
CA SER A 129 6.75 -8.38 8.23
C SER A 129 6.77 -9.45 9.31
#